data_AF-A0A7V9K762-F1
#
_entry.id   AF-A0A7V9K762-F1
#
_cell.length_a   1.000
_cell.length_b   1.000
_cell.length_c   1.000
_cell.angle_alpha   90.00
_cell.angle_beta   90.00
_cell.angle_gamma   90.00
#
_symmetry.space_group_name_H-M   'P 1'
#
loop_
_entity.id
_entity.type
_entity.pdbx_description
1 polymer ?
#
loop_
_entity_poly.entity_id
_entity_poly.type
_entity_poly.pdbx_seq_one_letter_code
_entity_poly.pdbx_strand_id
1 'polypeptide(L)' 'LLFADPPYAADATGVRTTLAAALAGGWCAPRALLVVERPTRAEPWSFPDDVDDVGARRYGETTLWYGQRA' A
#
# COMPACT_ATOMS: atom_id res chain seq x y z
N LEU A 1 4.35 -4.30 10.72
CA LEU A 1 4.82 -4.44 9.32
C LEU A 1 3.72 -5.15 8.57
N LEU A 2 3.23 -4.54 7.48
CA LEU A 2 2.22 -5.13 6.61
C LEU A 2 2.77 -5.14 5.18
N PHE A 3 2.65 -6.28 4.51
CA PHE A 3 2.95 -6.43 3.09
C PHE A 3 1.65 -6.74 2.34
N ALA A 4 1.42 -6.04 1.25
CA ALA A 4 0.30 -6.28 0.35
C ALA A 4 0.81 -6.46 -1.07
N ASP A 5 0.65 -7.67 -1.60
CA ASP A 5 0.90 -8.03 -3.00
C ASP A 5 -0.43 -8.43 -3.67
N PRO A 6 -1.25 -7.45 -4.08
CA PRO A 6 -2.54 -7.70 -4.68
C PRO A 6 -2.41 -8.26 -6.12
N PRO A 7 -3.34 -9.14 -6.56
CA PRO A 7 -3.31 -9.69 -7.91
C PRO A 7 -3.52 -8.59 -8.97
N TYR A 8 -3.03 -8.81 -10.20
CA TYR A 8 -3.08 -7.83 -11.31
C TYR A 8 -4.47 -7.23 -11.61
N ALA A 9 -5.55 -7.97 -11.33
CA ALA A 9 -6.92 -7.50 -11.54
C ALA A 9 -7.40 -6.49 -10.47
N ALA A 10 -6.64 -6.31 -9.39
CA ALA A 10 -6.99 -5.37 -8.33
C ALA A 10 -6.64 -3.93 -8.76
N ASP A 11 -7.67 -3.10 -8.86
CA ASP A 11 -7.50 -1.66 -9.08
C ASP A 11 -6.95 -0.95 -7.83
N ALA A 12 -6.47 0.29 -7.99
CA ALA A 12 -5.88 1.05 -6.89
C ALA A 12 -6.87 1.28 -5.73
N THR A 13 -8.15 1.46 -6.06
CA THR A 13 -9.20 1.78 -5.09
C THR A 13 -9.54 0.59 -4.20
N GLY A 14 -9.62 -0.61 -4.77
CA GLY A 14 -9.85 -1.86 -4.05
C GLY A 14 -8.72 -2.14 -3.07
N VAL A 15 -7.47 -2.03 -3.52
CA VAL A 15 -6.30 -2.21 -2.65
C VAL A 15 -6.31 -1.19 -1.51
N ARG A 16 -6.56 0.09 -1.80
CA ARG A 16 -6.65 1.14 -0.77
C ARG A 16 -7.76 0.87 0.24
N THR A 17 -8.93 0.42 -0.22
CA THR A 17 -10.07 0.05 0.64
C THR A 17 -9.71 -1.11 1.57
N THR A 18 -9.06 -2.15 1.05
CA THR A 18 -8.61 -3.30 1.86
C THR A 18 -7.58 -2.88 2.91
N LEU A 19 -6.62 -2.01 2.56
CA LEU A 19 -5.65 -1.48 3.52
C LEU A 19 -6.34 -0.68 4.62
N ALA A 20 -7.25 0.23 4.28
CA ALA A 20 -8.02 1.01 5.26
C ALA A 20 -8.81 0.11 6.22
N ALA A 21 -9.44 -0.96 5.70
CA ALA A 21 -10.14 -1.93 6.52
C ALA A 21 -9.20 -2.70 7.48
N ALA A 22 -8.02 -3.08 7.02
CA ALA A 22 -7.02 -3.75 7.87
C ALA A 22 -6.51 -2.82 8.99
N LEU A 23 -6.30 -1.54 8.69
CA LEU A 23 -5.87 -0.54 9.66
C LEU A 23 -6.96 -0.26 10.70
N ALA A 24 -8.21 -0.07 10.26
CA ALA A 24 -9.36 0.06 11.14
C ALA A 24 -9.59 -1.19 12.01
N GLY A 25 -9.26 -2.37 11.48
CA GLY A 25 -9.29 -3.64 12.21
C GLY A 25 -8.14 -3.85 13.19
N GLY A 26 -7.21 -2.90 13.32
CA GLY A 26 -6.12 -2.97 14.29
C GLY A 26 -4.95 -3.90 13.90
N TRP A 27 -4.82 -4.27 12.62
CA TRP A 27 -3.79 -5.21 12.16
C TRP A 27 -2.36 -4.65 12.28
N CYS A 28 -2.22 -3.33 12.28
CA CYS A 28 -0.94 -2.64 12.34
C CYS A 28 -0.80 -1.89 13.66
N ALA A 29 0.38 -1.91 14.29
CA ALA A 29 0.70 -0.99 15.38
C ALA A 29 0.90 0.45 14.84
N PRO A 30 0.83 1.50 15.70
CA PRO A 30 1.29 2.83 15.32
C PRO A 30 2.71 2.80 14.76
N ARG A 31 3.01 3.68 13.79
CA ARG A 31 4.31 3.73 13.10
C ARG A 31 4.69 2.47 12.31
N ALA A 32 3.77 1.53 12.11
CA ALA A 32 4.03 0.34 11.32
C ALA A 32 4.36 0.71 9.87
N LEU A 33 5.38 0.07 9.32
CA LEU A 33 5.68 0.14 7.89
C LEU A 33 4.65 -0.71 7.11
N LEU A 34 4.11 -0.13 6.06
CA LEU A 34 3.30 -0.76 5.03
C LEU A 34 4.12 -0.80 3.74
N VAL A 35 4.06 -1.93 3.04
CA VAL A 35 4.69 -2.10 1.73
C VAL A 35 3.64 -2.66 0.78
N VAL A 36 3.42 -1.97 -0.32
CA VAL A 36 2.43 -2.34 -1.34
C VAL A 36 3.13 -2.54 -2.66
N GLU A 37 3.03 -3.74 -3.21
CA GLU A 37 3.57 -4.09 -4.52
C GLU A 37 2.53 -3.81 -5.60
N ARG A 38 2.89 -3.05 -6.64
CA ARG A 38 2.00 -2.82 -7.79
C ARG A 38 2.78 -2.78 -9.10
N PRO A 39 2.16 -3.13 -10.25
CA PRO A 39 2.77 -2.92 -11.55
C PRO A 39 3.08 -1.45 -11.78
N THR A 40 4.23 -1.13 -12.36
CA THR A 40 4.67 0.26 -12.52
C THR A 40 3.84 1.02 -13.55
N ARG A 41 3.19 0.31 -14.48
CA ARG A 41 2.24 0.87 -15.45
C ARG A 41 0.81 0.92 -14.93
N ALA A 42 0.56 0.52 -13.68
CA ALA A 42 -0.76 0.60 -13.08
C ALA A 42 -1.18 2.07 -12.85
N GLU A 43 -2.45 2.25 -12.51
CA GLU A 43 -2.99 3.55 -12.09
C GLU A 43 -2.15 4.18 -10.96
N PRO A 44 -2.12 5.52 -10.87
CA PRO A 44 -1.47 6.23 -9.77
C PRO A 44 -1.84 5.65 -8.40
N TRP A 45 -0.87 5.62 -7.49
CA TRP A 45 -1.06 5.10 -6.13
C TRP A 45 -1.12 6.22 -5.11
N SER A 46 -1.98 6.05 -4.12
CA SER A 46 -2.00 6.85 -2.88
C SER A 46 -2.43 5.95 -1.74
N PHE A 47 -1.76 6.08 -0.60
CA PHE A 47 -2.16 5.37 0.62
C PHE A 47 -3.49 5.92 1.21
N PRO A 48 -4.14 5.17 2.11
CA PRO A 48 -5.22 5.70 2.95
C PRO A 48 -4.77 6.87 3.83
N ASP A 49 -5.71 7.70 4.29
CA ASP A 49 -5.42 8.94 5.03
C ASP A 49 -4.63 8.74 6.34
N ASP A 50 -4.68 7.53 6.94
CA ASP A 50 -3.97 7.18 8.18
C ASP A 50 -2.56 6.59 7.94
N VAL A 51 -2.04 6.75 6.72
CA VAL A 51 -0.74 6.25 6.30
C VAL A 51 0.00 7.33 5.51
N ASP A 52 1.11 7.80 6.09
CA ASP A 52 2.02 8.73 5.44
C ASP A 52 2.79 8.02 4.32
N ASP A 53 2.87 8.63 3.13
CA ASP A 53 3.73 8.13 2.05
C ASP A 53 5.20 8.40 2.37
N VAL A 54 6.00 7.33 2.44
CA VAL A 54 7.44 7.37 2.75
C VAL A 54 8.27 7.31 1.47
N GLY A 55 7.67 6.94 0.34
CA GLY A 55 8.30 6.89 -0.98
C GLY A 55 8.07 5.57 -1.71
N ALA A 56 8.72 5.43 -2.86
CA ALA A 56 8.57 4.26 -3.72
C ALA A 56 9.91 3.82 -4.33
N ARG A 57 10.01 2.52 -4.66
CA ARG A 57 11.16 1.96 -5.36
C ARG A 57 10.72 1.06 -6.51
N ARG A 58 11.25 1.34 -7.69
CA ARG A 58 10.99 0.58 -8.92
C ARG A 58 11.97 -0.58 -9.08
N TYR A 59 11.44 -1.75 -9.45
CA TYR A 59 12.16 -2.96 -9.81
C TYR A 59 11.60 -3.50 -11.13
N GLY A 60 12.23 -3.14 -12.25
CA GLY A 60 11.79 -3.57 -13.58
C GLY A 60 10.37 -3.09 -13.90
N GLU A 61 9.41 -4.02 -13.92
CA GLU A 61 7.99 -3.76 -14.20
C GLU A 61 7.15 -3.56 -12.93
N THR A 62 7.74 -3.73 -11.75
CA THR A 62 7.07 -3.61 -10.44
C THR A 62 7.55 -2.37 -9.69
N THR A 63 6.66 -1.73 -8.93
CA THR A 63 7.00 -0.67 -7.97
C THR A 63 6.51 -1.08 -6.58
N LEU A 64 7.42 -1.02 -5.60
CA LEU A 64 7.09 -1.12 -4.19
C LEU A 64 6.85 0.28 -3.64
N TRP A 65 5.68 0.49 -3.03
CA TRP A 65 5.29 1.71 -2.35
C TRP A 65 5.42 1.50 -0.85
N TYR A 66 6.03 2.46 -0.16
CA TYR A 66 6.30 2.41 1.27
C TYR A 66 5.44 3.45 1.97
N GLY A 67 4.65 3.02 2.95
CA GLY A 67 3.84 3.88 3.78
C GLY A 67 4.14 3.66 5.26
N GLN A 68 3.92 4.67 6.10
CA GLN A 68 4.02 4.55 7.54
C GLN A 68 2.69 4.90 8.18
N ARG A 69 2.14 3.97 8.97
CA ARG A 69 0.93 4.26 9.75
C ARG A 69 1.19 5.42 10.71
N ALA A 70 0.30 6.40 10.73
CA ALA A 70 0.32 7.50 11.70
C ALA A 70 0.32 6.99 13.16
#